data_AF-A0A534Y5X9-F1
#
_entry.id   AF-A0A534Y5X9-F1
#
_cell.length_a   1.000
_cell.length_b   1.000
_cell.length_c   1.000
_cell.angle_alpha   90.00
_cell.angle_beta   90.00
_cell.angle_gamma   90.00
#
_symmetry.space_group_name_H-M   'P 1'
#
loop_
_entity.id
_entity.type
_entity.pdbx_description
1 polymer ?
#
loop_
_entity_poly.entity_id
_entity_poly.type
_entity_poly.pdbx_seq_one_letter_code
_entity_poly.pdbx_strand_id
1 'polypeptide(L)'
;MKRRCEESVPLLGPYLDGELPEEDLVWLEEHLADCDPCTARKNLLIAQAEALRERAAARVRDVDLGSVADAVFARIDREGPRTAPPLSVWGLEMWGAHRAVLSAGAGVAVAGCLALALFLAPQRPSPVMIAQAQATGASIDEIDFENHEGIVMQNGATTTIWVDDDSPVQQ
;
A
#
# COMPACT_ATOMS: atom_id res chain seq x y z
N MET A 1 -12.05 43.34 -16.52
CA MET A 1 -11.75 42.74 -15.20
C MET A 1 -10.38 43.27 -14.79
N LYS A 2 -10.24 44.07 -13.71
CA LYS A 2 -8.93 44.59 -13.27
C LYS A 2 -8.09 43.44 -12.68
N ARG A 3 -7.46 42.65 -13.56
CA ARG A 3 -6.50 41.61 -13.19
C ARG A 3 -5.18 42.31 -12.82
N ARG A 4 -4.55 41.91 -11.71
CA ARG A 4 -3.47 42.68 -11.08
C ARG A 4 -2.15 42.41 -11.80
N CYS A 5 -1.49 43.47 -12.26
CA CYS A 5 -0.16 43.39 -12.87
C CYS A 5 0.89 42.78 -11.93
N GLU A 6 0.70 42.90 -10.62
CA GLU A 6 1.56 42.29 -9.60
C GLU A 6 1.63 40.76 -9.71
N GLU A 7 0.53 40.13 -10.15
CA GLU A 7 0.44 38.68 -10.32
C GLU A 7 0.99 38.23 -11.69
N SER A 8 0.86 39.06 -12.73
CA SER A 8 1.30 38.70 -14.08
C SER A 8 2.81 38.87 -14.28
N VAL A 9 3.43 39.86 -13.64
CA VAL A 9 4.86 40.17 -13.81
C VAL A 9 5.78 38.99 -13.48
N PRO A 10 5.61 38.25 -12.36
CA PRO A 10 6.42 37.08 -12.06
C PRO A 10 6.28 35.94 -13.09
N LEU A 11 5.11 35.83 -13.73
CA LEU A 11 4.80 34.77 -14.68
C LEU A 11 5.39 35.02 -16.07
N LEU A 12 5.83 36.24 -16.38
CA LEU A 12 6.40 36.58 -17.70
C LEU A 12 7.67 35.79 -18.03
N GLY A 13 8.51 35.47 -17.04
CA GLY A 13 9.73 34.67 -17.25
C GLY A 13 9.38 33.24 -17.66
N PRO A 14 8.69 32.47 -16.79
CA PRO A 14 8.27 31.10 -17.11
C PRO A 14 7.41 31.01 -18.38
N TYR A 15 6.61 32.04 -18.69
CA TYR A 15 5.88 32.13 -19.96
C TYR A 15 6.82 32.18 -21.17
N LEU A 16 7.87 33.01 -21.13
CA LEU A 16 8.86 33.09 -22.22
C LEU A 16 9.71 31.82 -22.35
N ASP A 17 9.91 31.10 -21.24
CA ASP A 17 10.65 29.83 -21.21
C ASP A 17 9.77 28.62 -21.59
N GLY A 18 8.44 28.79 -21.69
CA GLY A 18 7.51 27.72 -22.01
C GLY A 18 7.22 26.77 -20.84
N GLU A 19 7.45 27.21 -19.61
CA GLU A 19 7.35 26.41 -18.38
C GLU A 19 6.03 26.63 -17.61
N LEU A 20 5.14 27.47 -18.14
CA LEU A 20 3.88 27.82 -17.47
C LEU A 20 2.84 26.70 -17.63
N PRO A 21 2.11 26.29 -16.56
CA PRO A 21 0.98 25.37 -16.71
C PRO A 21 -0.14 25.98 -17.55
N GLU A 22 -0.95 25.13 -18.18
CA GLU A 22 -1.98 25.54 -19.15
C GLU A 22 -3.00 26.53 -18.57
N GLU A 23 -3.39 26.36 -17.30
CA GLU A 23 -4.32 27.26 -16.60
C GLU A 23 -3.78 28.69 -16.46
N ASP A 24 -2.50 28.83 -16.10
CA ASP A 24 -1.82 30.11 -15.94
C ASP A 24 -1.50 30.75 -17.30
N LEU A 25 -1.27 29.92 -18.33
CA LEU A 25 -0.96 30.37 -19.69
C LEU A 25 -2.15 31.10 -20.30
N VAL A 26 -3.32 30.47 -20.30
CA VAL A 26 -4.55 31.10 -20.81
C VAL A 26 -4.84 32.39 -20.05
N TRP A 27 -4.70 32.37 -18.73
CA TRP A 27 -4.93 33.53 -17.89
C TRP A 27 -3.99 34.70 -18.21
N LEU A 28 -2.69 34.42 -18.39
CA LEU A 28 -1.67 35.42 -18.65
C LEU A 28 -1.81 35.99 -20.06
N GLU A 29 -2.14 35.16 -21.05
CA GLU A 29 -2.39 35.61 -22.43
C GLU A 29 -3.58 36.55 -22.51
N GLU A 30 -4.69 36.23 -21.85
CA GLU A 30 -5.84 37.12 -21.72
C GLU A 30 -5.45 38.46 -21.07
N HIS A 31 -4.60 38.43 -20.03
CA HIS A 31 -4.10 39.66 -19.40
C HIS A 31 -3.24 40.49 -20.35
N LEU A 32 -2.32 39.85 -21.08
CA LEU A 32 -1.41 40.52 -22.01
C LEU A 32 -2.13 41.15 -23.21
N ALA A 33 -3.28 40.59 -23.62
CA ALA A 33 -4.11 41.16 -24.67
C ALA A 33 -4.67 42.54 -24.30
N ASP A 34 -4.96 42.78 -23.02
CA ASP A 34 -5.63 43.99 -22.54
C ASP A 34 -4.72 44.93 -21.72
N CYS A 35 -3.45 44.58 -21.50
CA CYS A 35 -2.55 45.28 -20.57
C CYS A 35 -1.24 45.73 -21.23
N ASP A 36 -1.23 46.94 -21.78
CA ASP A 36 -0.04 47.56 -22.41
C ASP A 36 1.20 47.55 -21.51
N PRO A 37 1.14 47.88 -20.20
CA PRO A 37 2.33 47.86 -19.34
C PRO A 37 3.00 46.48 -19.23
N CYS A 38 2.19 45.41 -19.13
CA CYS A 38 2.72 44.05 -19.02
C CYS A 38 3.27 43.56 -20.36
N THR A 39 2.61 43.92 -21.46
CA THR A 39 3.11 43.64 -22.82
C THR A 39 4.42 44.38 -23.11
N ALA A 40 4.54 45.65 -22.72
CA ALA A 40 5.79 46.40 -22.82
C ALA A 40 6.92 45.74 -22.01
N ARG A 41 6.61 45.26 -20.80
CA ARG A 41 7.58 44.54 -19.96
C ARG A 41 8.02 43.21 -20.58
N LYS A 42 7.08 42.43 -21.12
CA LYS A 42 7.39 41.21 -21.89
C LYS A 42 8.34 41.50 -23.05
N ASN A 43 8.05 42.54 -23.83
CA ASN A 43 8.87 42.92 -24.98
C ASN A 43 10.28 43.38 -24.55
N LEU A 44 10.39 44.05 -23.41
CA LEU A 44 11.69 44.42 -22.85
C LEU A 44 12.53 43.19 -22.47
N LEU A 45 11.92 42.16 -21.88
CA LEU A 45 12.60 40.89 -21.58
C LEU A 45 13.08 40.20 -22.86
N ILE A 46 12.26 40.17 -23.91
CA ILE A 46 12.62 39.62 -25.22
C ILE A 46 13.82 40.37 -25.80
N ALA A 47 13.76 41.70 -25.86
CA ALA A 47 14.84 42.53 -26.37
C ALA A 47 16.14 42.35 -25.58
N GLN A 48 16.05 42.21 -24.26
CA GLN A 48 17.21 41.92 -23.41
C GLN A 48 17.82 40.55 -23.73
N ALA A 49 16.99 39.51 -23.88
CA ALA A 49 17.45 38.18 -24.25
C ALA A 49 18.13 38.17 -25.63
N GLU A 50 17.58 38.88 -26.61
CA GLU A 50 18.17 39.05 -27.94
C GLU A 50 19.53 39.76 -27.87
N ALA A 51 19.63 40.87 -27.16
CA ALA A 51 20.89 41.59 -26.99
C ALA A 51 21.97 40.72 -26.32
N LEU A 52 21.58 39.89 -25.33
CA LEU A 52 22.48 38.92 -24.70
C LEU A 52 22.93 37.84 -25.69
N ARG A 53 22.02 37.29 -26.50
CA ARG A 53 22.35 36.29 -27.53
C ARG A 53 23.30 36.86 -28.58
N GLU A 54 23.06 38.09 -29.05
CA GLU A 54 23.94 38.76 -30.00
C GLU A 54 25.35 38.95 -29.43
N ARG A 55 25.45 39.41 -28.18
CA ARG A 55 26.73 39.56 -27.48
C ARG A 55 27.44 38.23 -27.25
N ALA A 56 26.70 37.19 -26.89
CA ALA A 56 27.26 35.84 -26.72
C ALA A 56 27.77 35.29 -28.06
N ALA A 57 26.98 35.40 -29.14
CA ALA A 57 27.38 35.00 -30.48
C ALA A 57 28.63 35.77 -30.93
N ALA A 58 28.68 37.08 -30.68
CA ALA A 58 29.84 37.91 -30.99
C ALA A 58 31.12 37.45 -30.28
N ARG A 59 31.01 37.01 -29.04
CA ARG A 59 32.14 36.49 -28.26
C ARG A 59 32.61 35.12 -28.74
N VAL A 60 31.70 34.32 -29.28
CA VAL A 60 31.99 32.96 -29.75
C VAL A 60 32.54 32.94 -31.19
N ARG A 61 32.35 34.01 -31.97
CA ARG A 61 32.82 34.08 -33.37
C ARG A 61 34.30 33.70 -33.57
N ASP A 62 35.16 34.08 -32.64
CA ASP A 62 36.60 33.83 -32.71
C ASP A 62 37.06 32.60 -31.90
N VAL A 63 36.11 31.84 -31.33
CA VAL A 63 36.40 30.64 -30.53
C VAL A 63 36.25 29.40 -31.43
N ASP A 64 37.30 28.59 -31.50
CA ASP A 64 37.22 27.28 -32.15
C ASP A 64 36.45 26.29 -31.25
N LEU A 65 35.20 26.00 -31.63
CA LEU A 65 34.34 25.02 -30.99
C LEU A 65 34.31 23.67 -31.74
N GLY A 66 35.12 23.49 -32.79
CA GLY A 66 35.09 22.28 -33.63
C GLY A 66 35.31 20.99 -32.85
N SER A 67 36.20 21.03 -31.85
CA SER A 67 36.50 19.88 -30.98
C SER A 67 35.48 19.65 -29.86
N VAL A 68 34.56 20.59 -29.61
CA VAL A 68 33.60 20.49 -28.50
C VAL A 68 32.58 19.38 -28.77
N ALA A 69 32.09 19.28 -30.01
CA ALA A 69 31.16 18.21 -30.39
C ALA A 69 31.82 16.83 -30.20
N ASP A 70 33.05 16.66 -30.71
CA ASP A 70 33.81 15.41 -30.55
C ASP A 70 34.07 15.08 -29.08
N ALA A 71 34.42 16.07 -28.26
CA ALA A 71 34.63 15.88 -26.82
C ALA A 71 33.34 15.48 -26.09
N VAL A 72 32.18 16.04 -26.49
CA VAL A 72 30.86 15.68 -25.94
C VAL A 72 30.50 14.24 -26.33
N PHE A 73 30.62 13.87 -27.60
CA PHE A 73 30.33 12.51 -28.06
C PHE A 73 31.27 11.48 -27.42
N ALA A 74 32.57 11.77 -27.38
CA ALA A 74 33.54 10.91 -26.71
C ALA A 74 33.28 10.74 -25.20
N ARG A 75 32.56 11.69 -24.58
CA ARG A 75 32.11 11.58 -23.19
C ARG A 75 30.84 10.75 -23.06
N ILE A 76 29.84 10.96 -23.93
CA ILE A 76 28.60 10.17 -23.95
C ILE A 76 28.94 8.68 -24.17
N ASP A 77 29.85 8.39 -25.11
CA ASP A 77 30.29 7.02 -25.39
C ASP A 77 31.02 6.38 -24.20
N ARG A 78 31.81 7.18 -23.45
CA ARG A 78 32.49 6.73 -22.22
C ARG A 78 31.53 6.46 -21.07
N GLU A 79 30.48 7.28 -20.92
CA GLU A 79 29.49 7.10 -19.87
C GLU A 79 28.53 5.94 -20.20
N GLY A 80 28.43 5.53 -21.47
CA GLY A 80 27.61 4.42 -21.95
C GLY A 80 26.11 4.64 -21.70
N PRO A 81 25.22 3.78 -22.23
CA PRO A 81 23.85 3.76 -21.74
C PRO A 81 23.91 3.46 -20.25
N ARG A 82 23.48 4.42 -19.41
CA ARG A 82 23.20 4.14 -18.00
C ARG A 82 22.32 2.91 -17.99
N THR A 83 22.88 1.78 -17.55
CA THR A 83 22.21 0.50 -17.52
C THR A 83 20.85 0.69 -16.87
N ALA A 84 19.85 0.02 -17.44
CA ALA A 84 18.44 0.09 -17.06
C ALA A 84 18.25 0.39 -15.57
N PRO A 85 17.30 1.28 -15.21
CA PRO A 85 17.09 1.64 -13.81
C PRO A 85 17.04 0.36 -12.98
N PRO A 86 17.77 0.29 -11.85
CA PRO A 86 17.80 -0.93 -11.07
C PRO A 86 16.35 -1.31 -10.73
N LEU A 87 16.03 -2.60 -10.79
CA LEU A 87 14.67 -3.12 -10.54
C LEU A 87 14.05 -2.58 -9.23
N SER A 88 14.88 -2.11 -8.30
CA SER A 88 14.49 -1.42 -7.08
C SER A 88 13.71 -0.11 -7.33
N VAL A 89 14.03 0.66 -8.37
CA VAL A 89 13.31 1.91 -8.71
C VAL A 89 11.90 1.61 -9.19
N TRP A 90 11.77 0.61 -10.07
CA TRP A 90 10.46 0.14 -10.55
C TRP A 90 9.63 -0.46 -9.41
N GLY A 91 10.27 -1.22 -8.52
CA GLY A 91 9.62 -1.82 -7.35
C GLY A 91 9.11 -0.77 -6.36
N LEU A 92 9.92 0.24 -5.99
CA LEU A 92 9.51 1.26 -5.01
C LEU A 92 8.46 2.23 -5.57
N GLU A 93 8.58 2.66 -6.82
CA GLU A 93 7.60 3.57 -7.43
C GLU A 93 6.27 2.87 -7.70
N MET A 94 6.27 1.63 -8.21
CA MET A 94 5.01 0.87 -8.35
C MET A 94 4.38 0.55 -6.99
N TRP A 95 5.17 0.26 -5.95
CA TRP A 95 4.62 -0.04 -4.63
C TRP A 95 3.93 1.18 -4.03
N GLY A 96 4.53 2.37 -4.14
CA GLY A 96 3.91 3.62 -3.69
C GLY A 96 2.60 3.94 -4.43
N ALA A 97 2.63 3.82 -5.76
CA ALA A 97 1.49 4.16 -6.62
C ALA A 97 0.33 3.15 -6.56
N HIS A 98 0.63 1.86 -6.38
CA HIS A 98 -0.37 0.80 -6.47
C HIS A 98 -0.68 0.10 -5.15
N ARG A 99 -0.11 0.51 -4.00
CA ARG A 99 -0.41 -0.09 -2.69
C ARG A 99 -1.90 -0.20 -2.38
N ALA A 100 -2.69 0.80 -2.76
CA ALA A 100 -4.13 0.82 -2.51
C ALA A 100 -4.85 -0.23 -3.37
N VAL A 101 -4.53 -0.31 -4.67
CA VAL A 101 -5.12 -1.27 -5.61
C VAL A 101 -4.68 -2.70 -5.30
N LEU A 102 -3.41 -2.90 -4.95
CA LEU A 102 -2.86 -4.20 -4.56
C LEU A 102 -3.44 -4.69 -3.23
N SER A 103 -3.65 -3.78 -2.25
CA SER A 103 -4.32 -4.14 -0.98
C SER A 103 -5.79 -4.53 -1.16
N ALA A 104 -6.50 -3.86 -2.09
CA ALA A 104 -7.87 -4.23 -2.44
C ALA A 104 -7.94 -5.59 -3.16
N GLY A 105 -7.00 -5.86 -4.08
CA GLY A 105 -6.90 -7.14 -4.78
C GLY A 105 -6.57 -8.31 -3.86
N ALA A 106 -5.69 -8.11 -2.88
CA ALA A 106 -5.36 -9.13 -1.88
C ALA A 106 -6.58 -9.52 -1.02
N GLY A 107 -7.41 -8.54 -0.63
CA GLY A 107 -8.65 -8.80 0.11
C GLY A 107 -9.64 -9.66 -0.69
N VAL A 108 -9.82 -9.37 -1.98
CA VAL A 108 -10.71 -10.14 -2.86
C VAL A 108 -10.21 -11.57 -3.07
N ALA A 109 -8.89 -11.76 -3.24
CA ALA A 109 -8.30 -13.08 -3.42
C ALA A 109 -8.46 -13.95 -2.15
N VAL A 110 -8.21 -13.38 -0.96
CA VAL A 110 -8.39 -14.10 0.31
C VAL A 110 -9.86 -14.45 0.54
N ALA A 111 -10.78 -13.51 0.29
CA ALA A 111 -12.22 -13.78 0.40
C ALA A 111 -12.68 -14.86 -0.58
N GLY A 112 -12.18 -14.83 -1.83
CA GLY A 112 -12.43 -15.85 -2.84
C GLY A 112 -11.92 -17.23 -2.42
N CYS A 113 -10.68 -17.32 -1.92
CA CYS A 113 -10.12 -18.57 -1.41
C CYS A 113 -10.91 -19.09 -0.20
N LEU A 114 -11.35 -18.23 0.72
CA LEU A 114 -12.15 -18.62 1.87
C LEU A 114 -13.54 -19.11 1.46
N ALA A 115 -14.19 -18.42 0.53
CA ALA A 115 -15.49 -18.83 -0.01
C ALA A 115 -15.39 -20.16 -0.76
N LEU A 116 -14.33 -20.35 -1.56
CA LEU A 116 -14.06 -21.60 -2.26
C LEU A 116 -13.78 -22.74 -1.26
N ALA A 117 -13.01 -22.48 -0.20
CA ALA A 117 -12.75 -23.44 0.86
C ALA A 117 -14.03 -23.84 1.61
N LEU A 118 -14.94 -22.90 1.88
CA LEU A 118 -16.24 -23.18 2.49
C LEU A 118 -17.19 -23.94 1.55
N PHE A 119 -17.12 -23.68 0.24
CA PHE A 119 -17.94 -24.35 -0.76
C PHE A 119 -17.48 -25.79 -1.01
N LEU A 120 -16.16 -26.03 -1.02
CA LEU A 120 -15.56 -27.34 -1.17
C LEU A 120 -15.42 -28.10 0.16
N ALA A 121 -15.66 -27.44 1.29
CA ALA A 121 -15.62 -28.09 2.59
C ALA A 121 -16.69 -29.21 2.63
N PRO A 122 -16.30 -30.45 2.99
CA PRO A 122 -17.26 -31.52 3.14
C PRO A 122 -18.29 -31.13 4.21
N GLN A 123 -19.57 -31.30 3.89
CA GLN A 123 -20.67 -31.13 4.84
C GLN A 123 -20.35 -31.96 6.09
N ARG A 124 -20.23 -31.32 7.26
CA ARG A 124 -20.06 -32.04 8.51
C ARG A 124 -21.22 -33.03 8.61
N PRO A 125 -20.97 -34.33 8.84
CA PRO A 125 -22.06 -35.25 9.11
C PRO A 125 -22.86 -34.67 10.28
N SER A 126 -24.19 -34.59 10.10
CA SER A 126 -25.11 -34.16 11.15
C SER A 126 -24.73 -34.85 12.46
N PRO A 127 -24.69 -34.14 13.60
CA PRO A 127 -24.35 -34.78 14.87
C PRO A 127 -25.26 -35.99 15.04
N VAL A 128 -24.65 -37.17 15.13
CA VAL A 128 -25.35 -38.37 15.55
C VAL A 128 -25.92 -38.04 16.92
N MET A 129 -27.25 -37.90 16.99
CA MET A 129 -27.98 -37.87 18.24
C MET A 129 -27.64 -39.17 18.94
N ILE A 130 -26.73 -39.12 19.92
CA ILE A 130 -26.61 -40.21 20.88
C ILE A 130 -27.98 -40.27 21.54
N ALA A 131 -28.70 -41.36 21.28
CA ALA A 131 -29.97 -41.64 21.91
C ALA A 131 -29.82 -41.35 23.41
N GLN A 132 -30.76 -40.57 23.95
CA GLN A 132 -30.90 -40.38 25.39
C GLN A 132 -30.78 -41.75 26.04
N ALA A 133 -29.68 -41.99 26.75
CA ALA A 133 -29.60 -43.13 27.63
C ALA A 133 -30.75 -42.97 28.61
N GLN A 134 -31.79 -43.79 28.47
CA GLN A 134 -32.84 -43.90 29.47
C GLN A 134 -32.14 -44.13 30.81
N ALA A 135 -32.32 -43.20 31.73
CA ALA A 135 -31.91 -43.37 33.11
C ALA A 135 -32.73 -44.54 33.68
N THR A 136 -32.20 -45.76 33.56
CA THR A 136 -32.59 -46.85 34.46
C THR A 136 -32.12 -46.43 35.83
N GLY A 137 -33.07 -46.05 36.69
CA GLY A 137 -32.81 -45.54 38.03
C GLY A 137 -31.93 -46.52 38.82
N ALA A 138 -30.65 -46.19 38.92
CA ALA A 138 -29.75 -46.79 39.87
C ALA A 138 -29.92 -46.00 41.17
N SER A 139 -30.38 -46.68 42.22
CA SER A 139 -30.33 -46.15 43.58
C SER A 139 -28.95 -46.46 44.15
N ILE A 140 -28.33 -45.45 44.74
CA ILE A 140 -27.08 -45.57 45.49
C ILE A 140 -27.48 -45.37 46.94
N ASP A 141 -27.42 -46.43 47.74
CA ASP A 141 -27.57 -46.37 49.20
C ASP A 141 -26.19 -46.56 49.82
N GLU A 142 -25.79 -45.59 50.63
CA GLU A 142 -24.59 -45.63 51.45
C GLU A 142 -24.92 -46.41 52.74
N ILE A 143 -24.14 -47.44 53.03
CA ILE A 143 -24.38 -48.30 54.19
C ILE A 143 -23.08 -48.35 54.99
N ASP A 144 -23.16 -47.92 56.24
CA ASP A 144 -22.05 -47.99 57.19
C ASP A 144 -21.95 -49.41 57.77
N PHE A 145 -20.82 -50.07 57.56
CA PHE A 145 -20.59 -51.44 58.03
C PHE A 145 -19.83 -51.48 59.36
N GLU A 146 -20.26 -50.71 60.38
CA GLU A 146 -19.72 -50.63 61.76
C GLU A 146 -18.19 -50.37 61.93
N ASN A 147 -17.33 -50.68 60.96
CA ASN A 147 -15.88 -50.53 60.97
C ASN A 147 -15.28 -50.24 59.57
N HIS A 148 -16.09 -50.14 58.51
CA HIS A 148 -15.66 -49.73 57.16
C HIS A 148 -16.79 -48.99 56.42
N GLU A 149 -16.44 -47.95 55.64
CA GLU A 149 -17.37 -47.24 54.75
C GLU A 149 -17.45 -47.99 53.41
N GLY A 150 -18.67 -48.23 52.93
CA GLY A 150 -18.90 -48.96 51.67
C GLY A 150 -20.10 -48.42 50.89
N ILE A 151 -19.95 -48.39 49.57
CA ILE A 151 -21.01 -47.95 48.66
C ILE A 151 -21.56 -49.17 47.93
N VAL A 152 -22.90 -49.33 47.99
CA VAL A 152 -23.61 -50.35 47.23
C VAL A 152 -24.32 -49.68 46.06
N MET A 153 -24.00 -50.12 44.85
CA MET A 153 -24.72 -49.72 43.65
C MET A 153 -25.56 -50.89 43.13
N GLN A 154 -26.85 -50.66 42.97
CA GLN A 154 -27.77 -51.63 42.37
C GLN A 154 -28.21 -51.14 40.99
N ASN A 155 -27.95 -51.95 39.97
CA ASN A 155 -28.38 -51.66 38.60
C ASN A 155 -29.10 -52.89 38.02
N GLY A 156 -30.43 -52.87 38.09
CA GLY A 156 -31.27 -54.00 37.66
C GLY A 156 -31.06 -55.26 38.53
N ALA A 157 -30.61 -56.35 37.92
CA ALA A 157 -30.40 -57.65 38.59
C ALA A 157 -28.98 -57.84 39.15
N THR A 158 -28.12 -56.82 39.08
CA THR A 158 -26.73 -56.90 39.53
C THR A 158 -26.47 -55.90 40.65
N THR A 159 -25.91 -56.41 41.75
CA THR A 159 -25.47 -55.61 42.90
C THR A 159 -23.95 -55.62 42.96
N THR A 160 -23.33 -54.44 42.99
CA THR A 160 -21.89 -54.28 43.17
C THR A 160 -21.63 -53.53 44.47
N ILE A 161 -20.79 -54.10 45.33
CA ILE A 161 -20.43 -53.54 46.62
C ILE A 161 -18.94 -53.18 46.57
N TRP A 162 -18.62 -51.94 46.91
CA TRP A 162 -17.25 -51.46 47.10
C TRP A 162 -17.07 -51.15 48.58
N VAL A 163 -16.05 -51.71 49.20
CA VAL A 163 -15.69 -51.45 50.59
C VAL A 163 -14.25 -50.95 50.60
N ASP A 164 -14.00 -49.83 51.26
CA ASP A 164 -12.66 -49.26 51.38
C ASP A 164 -11.93 -49.90 52.58
N ASP A 165 -10.79 -50.54 52.30
CA ASP A 165 -9.98 -51.23 53.30
C ASP A 165 -8.74 -50.39 53.62
N ASP A 166 -8.94 -49.32 54.39
CA ASP A 166 -7.88 -48.43 54.87
C ASP A 166 -7.12 -49.08 56.04
N SER A 167 -6.30 -50.09 55.73
CA SER A 167 -5.26 -50.55 56.64
C SER A 167 -4.05 -49.59 56.59
N PRO A 168 -3.72 -48.84 57.66
CA PRO A 168 -2.61 -47.88 57.62
C PRO A 168 -1.27 -48.61 57.50
N VAL A 169 -0.55 -48.36 56.42
CA VAL A 169 0.82 -48.88 56.20
C VAL A 169 1.76 -48.32 57.26
N GLN A 170 2.15 -49.14 58.25
CA GLN A 170 3.28 -48.86 59.14
C GLN A 170 4.58 -49.40 58.51
N GLN A 171 5.45 -48.45 58.10
CA GLN A 171 6.86 -48.54 57.70
C GLN A 171 7.26 -49.46 56.53
#